data_AF-A0A3N9V3U9-F1
#
_entry.id   AF-A0A3N9V3U9-F1
#
_cell.length_a   1.000
_cell.length_b   1.000
_cell.length_c   1.000
_cell.angle_alpha   90.00
_cell.angle_beta   90.00
_cell.angle_gamma   90.00
#
_symmetry.space_group_name_H-M   'P 1'
#
loop_
_entity.id
_entity.type
_entity.pdbx_description
1 polymer ?
#
loop_
_entity_poly.entity_id
_entity_poly.type
_entity_poly.pdbx_seq_one_letter_code
_entity_poly.pdbx_strand_id
1 'polypeptide(L)'
;MSDSNNNPGAGAGSAALGILNTLKTNPKALYALIAAIAIGSLTMALTGGQDGQVHVKTVVSKGQSVLLENPNGGLSHVTAAPGMMGAQTAEEDQDQDICNAKPGTRATVEEEQVTGQLPYVKVNITDGDCQGKSGWTSKVNIKGQ
;
A
#
# COMPACT_ATOMS: atom_id res chain seq x y z
N MET A 1 -34.23 -37.79 9.68
CA MET A 1 -33.03 -38.48 9.14
C MET A 1 -32.96 -38.12 7.65
N SER A 2 -32.07 -37.20 7.23
CA SER A 2 -30.68 -37.47 6.81
C SER A 2 -30.64 -38.31 5.53
N ASP A 3 -29.95 -38.01 4.43
CA ASP A 3 -29.04 -36.94 4.00
C ASP A 3 -28.79 -37.09 2.48
N SER A 4 -28.46 -35.98 1.79
CA SER A 4 -27.54 -35.84 0.64
C SER A 4 -27.64 -36.71 -0.64
N ASN A 5 -27.77 -36.05 -1.81
CA ASN A 5 -26.62 -35.89 -2.72
C ASN A 5 -26.91 -34.93 -3.91
N ASN A 6 -26.14 -33.84 -3.93
CA ASN A 6 -25.95 -32.94 -5.07
C ASN A 6 -25.13 -33.64 -6.17
N ASN A 7 -25.53 -33.47 -7.43
CA ASN A 7 -24.57 -33.50 -8.54
C ASN A 7 -24.97 -32.48 -9.62
N PRO A 8 -24.27 -31.34 -9.76
CA PRO A 8 -24.47 -30.41 -10.86
C PRO A 8 -23.61 -30.88 -12.04
N GLY A 9 -24.16 -31.79 -12.85
CA GLY A 9 -23.44 -32.44 -13.95
C GLY A 9 -24.14 -32.35 -15.30
N ALA A 10 -24.86 -31.27 -15.61
CA ALA A 10 -25.55 -31.13 -16.90
C ALA A 10 -25.61 -29.68 -17.35
N GLY A 11 -24.50 -29.17 -17.89
CA GLY A 11 -24.46 -27.79 -18.45
C GLY A 11 -23.53 -27.61 -19.65
N ALA A 12 -22.54 -28.49 -19.86
CA ALA A 12 -21.57 -28.30 -20.93
C ALA A 12 -21.95 -28.99 -22.25
N GLY A 13 -22.68 -30.11 -22.20
CA GLY A 13 -23.00 -30.92 -23.40
C GLY A 13 -24.03 -30.29 -24.33
N SER A 14 -25.12 -29.73 -23.78
CA SER A 14 -26.24 -29.22 -24.59
C SER A 14 -25.96 -27.84 -25.22
N ALA A 15 -25.17 -26.99 -24.55
CA ALA A 15 -24.79 -25.68 -25.09
C ALA A 15 -23.78 -25.81 -26.23
N ALA A 16 -22.78 -26.69 -26.10
CA ALA A 16 -21.78 -26.93 -27.14
C ALA A 16 -22.39 -27.49 -28.43
N LEU A 17 -23.36 -28.42 -28.33
CA LEU A 17 -24.06 -28.97 -29.48
C LEU A 17 -24.95 -27.93 -30.19
N GLY A 18 -25.61 -27.04 -29.43
CA GLY A 18 -26.41 -25.94 -29.97
C GLY A 18 -25.58 -24.89 -30.70
N ILE A 19 -24.40 -24.55 -30.17
CA ILE A 19 -23.46 -23.61 -30.78
C ILE A 19 -22.89 -24.20 -32.08
N LEU A 20 -22.49 -25.47 -32.09
CA LEU A 20 -21.95 -26.14 -33.27
C LEU A 20 -22.97 -26.24 -34.42
N ASN A 21 -24.24 -26.52 -34.11
CA ASN A 21 -25.30 -26.56 -35.11
C ASN A 21 -25.58 -25.15 -35.69
N THR A 22 -25.64 -24.14 -34.83
CA THR A 22 -25.86 -22.75 -35.23
C THR A 22 -24.71 -22.19 -36.08
N LEU A 23 -23.46 -22.53 -35.74
CA LEU A 23 -22.27 -22.14 -36.49
C LEU A 23 -22.20 -22.81 -37.88
N LYS A 24 -22.66 -24.05 -38.01
CA LYS A 24 -22.73 -24.76 -39.30
C LYS A 24 -23.80 -24.19 -40.23
N THR A 25 -24.95 -23.80 -39.69
CA THR A 25 -26.09 -23.31 -40.49
C THR A 25 -26.00 -21.81 -40.79
N ASN A 26 -25.30 -21.02 -39.95
CA ASN A 26 -25.19 -19.57 -40.10
C ASN A 26 -23.73 -19.09 -40.05
N PRO A 27 -23.05 -18.94 -41.20
CA PRO A 27 -21.65 -18.48 -41.23
C PRO A 27 -21.47 -17.08 -40.63
N LYS A 28 -22.52 -16.23 -40.63
CA LYS A 28 -22.51 -14.91 -39.97
C LYS A 28 -22.39 -14.99 -38.44
N ALA A 29 -22.88 -16.07 -37.83
CA ALA A 29 -22.80 -16.29 -36.38
C ALA A 29 -21.36 -16.56 -35.92
N LEU A 30 -20.54 -17.17 -36.78
CA LEU A 30 -19.11 -17.38 -36.51
C LEU A 30 -18.36 -16.04 -36.43
N TYR A 31 -18.61 -15.14 -37.38
CA TYR A 31 -17.99 -13.81 -37.37
C TYR A 31 -18.44 -12.98 -36.17
N ALA A 32 -19.71 -13.07 -35.75
CA ALA A 32 -20.21 -12.40 -34.55
C ALA A 32 -19.52 -12.91 -33.27
N LEU A 33 -19.30 -14.22 -33.14
CA LEU A 33 -18.62 -14.83 -32.01
C LEU A 33 -17.14 -14.41 -31.93
N ILE A 34 -16.43 -14.42 -33.07
CA ILE A 34 -15.03 -13.96 -33.15
C ILE A 34 -14.92 -12.48 -32.76
N ALA A 35 -15.83 -11.63 -33.25
CA ALA A 35 -15.84 -10.21 -32.92
C ALA A 35 -16.08 -9.96 -31.41
N ALA A 36 -17.00 -10.72 -30.79
CA ALA A 36 -17.26 -10.61 -29.36
C ALA A 36 -16.04 -10.98 -28.50
N ILE A 37 -15.32 -12.05 -28.88
CA ILE A 37 -14.09 -12.46 -28.19
C ILE A 37 -12.99 -11.40 -28.34
N ALA A 38 -12.80 -10.85 -29.54
CA ALA A 38 -11.80 -9.82 -29.78
C ALA A 38 -12.06 -8.56 -28.93
N ILE A 39 -13.31 -8.07 -28.90
CA ILE A 39 -13.69 -6.89 -28.11
C ILE A 39 -13.57 -7.17 -26.60
N GLY A 40 -13.98 -8.36 -26.15
CA GLY A 40 -13.84 -8.78 -24.75
C GLY A 40 -12.37 -8.82 -24.30
N SER A 41 -11.48 -9.38 -25.12
CA SER A 41 -10.05 -9.42 -24.81
C SER A 41 -9.41 -8.03 -24.78
N LEU A 42 -9.81 -7.14 -25.70
CA LEU A 42 -9.29 -5.77 -25.75
C LEU A 42 -9.73 -4.94 -24.53
N THR A 43 -10.99 -5.09 -24.09
CA THR A 43 -11.49 -4.38 -22.89
C THR A 43 -10.82 -4.85 -21.60
N MET A 44 -10.51 -6.14 -21.48
CA MET A 44 -9.70 -6.65 -20.37
C MET A 44 -8.25 -6.15 -20.41
N ALA A 45 -7.63 -6.09 -21.59
CA ALA A 45 -6.27 -5.57 -21.74
C ALA A 45 -6.18 -4.06 -21.42
N LEU A 46 -7.23 -3.28 -21.71
CA LEU A 46 -7.26 -1.83 -21.45
C LEU A 46 -7.63 -1.46 -20.01
N THR A 47 -8.12 -2.39 -19.20
CA THR A 47 -8.48 -2.15 -17.78
C THR A 47 -7.38 -2.58 -16.79
N GLY A 48 -6.27 -3.16 -17.29
CA GLY A 48 -5.10 -3.51 -16.52
C GLY A 48 -4.17 -2.32 -16.27
N GLY A 49 -4.58 -1.42 -15.37
CA GLY A 49 -3.75 -0.24 -15.07
C GLY A 49 -4.31 0.58 -13.93
N GLN A 50 -4.34 0.03 -12.74
CA GLN A 50 -4.34 0.87 -11.55
C GLN A 50 -3.18 0.41 -10.68
N ASP A 51 -2.09 1.16 -10.80
CA ASP A 51 -0.96 1.14 -9.88
C ASP A 51 -1.53 1.16 -8.46
N GLY A 52 -1.51 0.00 -7.83
CA GLY A 52 -1.83 -0.17 -6.42
C GLY A 52 -0.69 0.40 -5.59
N GLN A 53 -0.35 1.67 -5.77
CA GLN A 53 0.37 2.41 -4.76
C GLN A 53 -0.60 2.54 -3.60
N VAL A 54 -0.51 1.59 -2.67
CA VAL A 54 -1.12 1.69 -1.36
C VAL A 54 -0.47 2.90 -0.70
N HIS A 55 -1.01 4.09 -1.00
CA HIS A 55 -0.80 5.25 -0.17
C HIS A 55 -1.48 4.91 1.14
N VAL A 56 -0.74 4.24 2.02
CA VAL A 56 -1.07 4.24 3.44
C VAL A 56 -0.89 5.69 3.86
N LYS A 57 -1.95 6.48 3.63
CA LYS A 57 -2.06 7.82 4.16
C LYS A 57 -2.29 7.61 5.65
N THR A 58 -1.21 7.35 6.38
CA THR A 58 -1.23 7.42 7.83
C THR A 58 -1.65 8.85 8.14
N VAL A 59 -2.92 9.04 8.48
CA VAL A 59 -3.44 10.33 8.91
C VAL A 59 -2.92 10.47 10.32
N VAL A 60 -1.89 11.28 10.48
CA VAL A 60 -1.26 11.54 11.76
C VAL A 60 -1.82 12.88 12.25
N SER A 61 -2.47 12.87 13.42
CA SER A 61 -3.01 14.09 14.04
C SER A 61 -2.10 14.58 15.16
N LYS A 62 -2.05 15.89 15.41
CA LYS A 62 -1.39 16.44 16.60
C LYS A 62 -1.99 15.81 17.86
N GLY A 63 -1.15 15.41 18.80
CA GLY A 63 -1.52 14.72 20.03
C GLY A 63 -1.73 13.21 19.90
N GLN A 64 -1.63 12.64 18.69
CA GLN A 64 -1.78 11.20 18.50
C GLN A 64 -0.54 10.45 19.02
N SER A 65 -0.78 9.37 19.77
CA SER A 65 0.24 8.40 20.14
C SER A 65 0.54 7.49 18.94
N VAL A 66 1.82 7.33 18.64
CA VAL A 66 2.32 6.60 17.47
C VAL A 66 3.53 5.75 17.84
N LEU A 67 3.86 4.80 16.97
CA LEU A 67 5.09 4.01 17.04
C LEU A 67 6.09 4.48 16.00
N LEU A 68 7.35 4.57 16.42
CA LEU A 68 8.48 4.77 15.52
C LEU A 68 8.92 3.42 14.94
N GLU A 69 8.77 3.26 13.64
CA GLU A 69 9.14 2.05 12.90
C GLU A 69 9.81 2.43 11.56
N ASN A 70 11.09 2.13 11.38
CA ASN A 70 11.77 2.32 10.10
C ASN A 70 11.31 1.23 9.11
N PRO A 71 10.70 1.57 7.97
CA PRO A 71 10.21 0.58 7.01
C PRO A 71 11.33 -0.24 6.36
N ASN A 72 12.57 0.27 6.36
CA ASN A 72 13.75 -0.47 5.88
C ASN A 72 14.37 -1.37 6.96
N GLY A 73 13.79 -1.41 8.16
CA GLY A 73 14.37 -2.06 9.34
C GLY A 73 15.44 -1.20 10.02
N GLY A 74 15.90 -1.65 11.19
CA GLY A 74 16.89 -0.92 11.99
C GLY A 74 16.29 0.19 12.87
N LEU A 75 17.11 1.17 13.24
CA LEU A 75 16.68 2.29 14.10
C LEU A 75 15.93 3.37 13.30
N SER A 76 15.04 4.08 13.98
CA SER A 76 14.35 5.26 13.45
C SER A 76 15.11 6.52 13.85
N HIS A 77 15.61 7.26 12.86
CA HIS A 77 16.33 8.51 13.06
C HIS A 77 15.38 9.64 13.45
N VAL A 78 15.79 10.44 14.44
CA VAL A 78 15.08 11.61 14.94
C VAL A 78 16.04 12.79 14.93
N THR A 79 15.74 13.82 14.15
CA THR A 79 16.65 14.94 13.86
C THR A 79 16.12 16.27 14.38
N ALA A 80 16.98 17.28 14.46
CA ALA A 80 16.61 18.62 14.93
C ALA A 80 15.71 19.40 13.96
N ALA A 81 15.81 19.12 12.66
CA ALA A 81 15.04 19.76 11.61
C ALA A 81 14.49 18.73 10.59
N PRO A 82 13.35 19.02 9.94
CA PRO A 82 12.80 18.16 8.90
C PRO A 82 13.68 18.20 7.64
N GLY A 83 13.87 17.05 6.99
CA GLY A 83 14.69 16.95 5.78
C GLY A 83 16.15 16.59 6.00
N MET A 84 16.64 16.55 7.25
CA MET A 84 18.04 16.24 7.56
C MET A 84 18.37 14.73 7.54
N MET A 85 17.40 13.86 7.27
CA MET A 85 17.61 12.41 7.13
C MET A 85 18.14 12.01 5.73
N GLY A 86 19.11 12.77 5.21
CA GLY A 86 19.74 12.56 3.90
C GLY A 86 20.99 11.69 3.98
N ALA A 87 21.23 10.89 2.94
CA ALA A 87 22.43 10.06 2.83
C ALA A 87 23.64 10.90 2.39
N GLN A 88 24.35 11.55 3.31
CA GLN A 88 25.80 11.75 3.29
C GLN A 88 26.19 12.39 4.63
N THR A 89 26.97 11.66 5.40
CA THR A 89 27.65 12.11 6.61
C THR A 89 28.71 13.15 6.25
N ALA A 90 28.36 14.43 6.21
CA ALA A 90 29.34 15.47 6.51
C ALA A 90 29.52 15.49 8.03
N GLU A 91 30.75 15.59 8.51
CA GLU A 91 31.07 15.55 9.94
C GLU A 91 30.38 16.69 10.72
N GLU A 92 29.93 17.73 10.01
CA GLU A 92 29.15 18.89 10.47
C GLU A 92 27.65 18.58 10.75
N ASP A 93 27.13 17.42 10.31
CA ASP A 93 25.72 17.04 10.50
C ASP A 93 25.45 16.26 11.80
N GLN A 94 26.48 15.96 12.59
CA GLN A 94 26.34 15.22 13.87
C GLN A 94 25.55 16.00 14.94
N ASP A 95 25.57 17.33 14.88
CA ASP A 95 24.81 18.19 15.79
C ASP A 95 23.30 18.16 15.51
N GLN A 96 22.88 17.49 14.44
CA GLN A 96 21.50 17.46 13.97
C GLN A 96 20.78 16.14 14.28
N ASP A 97 21.50 15.10 14.74
CA ASP A 97 20.90 13.85 15.21
C ASP A 97 20.53 13.95 16.71
N ILE A 98 19.24 13.87 17.01
CA ILE A 98 18.74 13.96 18.38
C ILE A 98 18.74 12.57 19.02
N CYS A 99 18.28 11.56 18.26
CA CYS A 99 18.24 10.19 18.74
C CYS A 99 17.97 9.16 17.64
N ASN A 100 18.48 7.96 17.86
CA ASN A 100 18.19 6.78 17.06
C ASN A 100 17.31 5.82 17.87
N ALA A 101 15.99 5.89 17.64
CA ALA A 101 15.00 5.14 18.40
C ALA A 101 14.88 3.69 17.92
N LYS A 102 14.68 2.74 18.85
CA LYS A 102 14.41 1.34 18.50
C LYS A 102 13.03 1.20 17.85
N PRO A 103 12.82 0.22 16.94
CA PRO A 103 11.49 -0.08 16.42
C PRO A 103 10.46 -0.30 17.54
N GLY A 104 9.27 0.27 17.37
CA GLY A 104 8.18 0.17 18.35
C GLY A 104 8.28 1.16 19.52
N THR A 105 9.24 2.09 19.49
CA THR A 105 9.29 3.20 20.48
C THR A 105 8.03 4.06 20.34
N ARG A 106 7.35 4.35 21.45
CA ARG A 106 6.15 5.20 21.52
C ARG A 106 6.52 6.68 21.54
N ALA A 107 5.82 7.45 20.73
CA ALA A 107 5.94 8.89 20.72
C ALA A 107 4.57 9.56 20.52
N THR A 108 4.47 10.84 20.88
CA THR A 108 3.30 11.67 20.63
C THR A 108 3.61 12.69 19.55
N VAL A 109 2.71 12.84 18.59
CA VAL A 109 2.91 13.77 17.47
C VAL A 109 2.67 15.20 17.94
N GLU A 110 3.61 16.10 17.69
CA GLU A 110 3.50 17.52 18.03
C GLU A 110 3.07 18.34 16.82
N GLU A 111 3.67 18.07 15.66
CA GLU A 111 3.39 18.77 14.42
C GLU A 111 3.76 17.97 13.18
N GLU A 112 3.20 18.37 12.05
CA GLU A 112 3.49 17.83 10.73
C GLU A 112 3.94 18.98 9.83
N GLN A 113 4.99 18.75 9.05
CA GLN A 113 5.52 19.68 8.07
C GLN A 113 5.92 18.93 6.80
N VAL A 114 5.68 19.55 5.64
CA VAL A 114 6.19 19.05 4.36
C VAL A 114 7.41 19.87 3.97
N THR A 115 8.55 19.20 3.74
CA THR A 115 9.77 19.82 3.23
C THR A 115 10.07 19.25 1.85
N GLY A 116 10.08 20.11 0.83
CA GLY A 116 10.11 19.67 -0.57
C GLY A 116 8.83 18.91 -0.92
N GLN A 117 8.96 17.61 -1.18
CA GLN A 117 7.82 16.71 -1.47
C GLN A 117 7.61 15.66 -0.38
N LEU A 118 8.42 15.68 0.69
CA LEU A 118 8.42 14.64 1.72
C LEU A 118 7.74 15.15 2.99
N PRO A 119 6.77 14.40 3.55
CA PRO A 119 6.14 14.74 4.83
C PRO A 119 7.02 14.26 6.01
N TYR A 120 7.18 15.15 6.97
CA TYR A 120 7.89 14.92 8.24
C TYR A 120 6.93 15.19 9.39
N VAL A 121 7.15 14.49 10.50
CA VAL A 121 6.44 14.77 11.75
C VAL A 121 7.44 15.04 12.85
N LYS A 122 7.12 16.01 13.70
CA LYS A 122 7.81 16.20 14.96
C LYS A 122 7.11 15.37 16.02
N VAL A 123 7.89 14.63 16.78
CA VAL A 123 7.40 13.70 17.78
C VAL A 123 8.10 13.93 19.10
N ASN A 124 7.35 13.85 20.20
CA ASN A 124 7.86 13.77 21.55
C ASN A 124 7.91 12.30 21.99
N ILE A 125 9.10 11.79 22.26
CA ILE A 125 9.29 10.37 22.56
C ILE A 125 8.96 10.09 24.02
N THR A 126 8.11 9.09 24.25
CA THR A 126 7.51 8.82 25.56
C THR A 126 8.06 7.58 26.26
N ASP A 127 8.83 6.75 25.56
CA ASP A 127 9.48 5.57 26.14
C ASP A 127 10.84 5.26 25.50
N GLY A 128 11.54 4.25 26.06
CA GLY A 128 12.81 3.77 25.54
C GLY A 128 14.00 4.71 25.78
N ASP A 129 15.12 4.40 25.11
CA ASP A 129 16.41 5.09 25.28
C ASP A 129 16.37 6.56 24.84
N CYS A 130 15.35 6.94 24.07
CA CYS A 130 15.14 8.29 23.56
C CYS A 130 14.05 9.07 24.33
N GLN A 131 13.54 8.54 25.44
CA GLN A 131 12.45 9.14 26.21
C GLN A 131 12.75 10.61 26.60
N GLY A 132 11.74 11.47 26.44
CA GLY A 132 11.80 12.89 26.76
C GLY A 132 12.45 13.76 25.67
N LYS A 133 12.99 13.15 24.61
CA LYS A 133 13.51 13.89 23.45
C LYS A 133 12.38 14.19 22.47
N SER A 134 12.41 15.38 21.88
CA SER A 134 11.53 15.76 20.77
C SER A 134 12.36 16.09 19.54
N GLY A 135 11.88 15.67 18.37
CA GLY A 135 12.55 15.92 17.09
C GLY A 135 11.74 15.43 15.90
N TRP A 136 12.29 15.64 14.72
CA TRP A 136 11.67 15.34 13.44
C TRP A 136 12.05 13.96 12.94
N THR A 137 11.07 13.24 12.40
CA THR A 137 11.31 12.01 11.64
C THR A 137 10.43 11.98 10.40
N SER A 138 10.73 11.11 9.45
CA SER A 138 9.94 10.97 8.23
C SER A 138 8.59 10.38 8.60
N LYS A 139 7.51 10.88 8.01
CA LYS A 139 6.16 10.36 8.27
C LYS A 139 6.02 8.88 7.90
N VAL A 140 6.88 8.38 7.01
CA VAL A 140 6.94 6.94 6.66
C VAL A 140 7.49 6.08 7.80
N ASN A 141 8.20 6.69 8.77
CA ASN A 141 8.71 6.00 9.96
C ASN A 141 7.66 5.93 11.09
N ILE A 142 6.42 6.35 10.80
CA ILE A 142 5.35 6.46 11.79
C ILE A 142 4.27 5.45 11.50
N LYS A 143 3.87 4.73 12.56
CA LYS A 143 2.73 3.84 12.54
C LYS A 143 1.72 4.29 13.58
N GLY A 144 0.46 4.39 13.16
CA GLY A 144 -0.64 4.61 14.09
C GLY A 144 -0.72 3.44 15.08
N GLN A 145 -1.05 3.75 16.34
CA GLN A 145 -1.46 2.74 17.30
C GLN A 145 -2.91 2.31 17.08
#